data_AF-A0A355FUH7-F1
#
_entry.id   AF-A0A355FUH7-F1
#
_cell.length_a   1.000
_cell.length_b   1.000
_cell.length_c   1.000
_cell.angle_alpha   90.00
_cell.angle_beta   90.00
_cell.angle_gamma   90.00
#
_symmetry.space_group_name_H-M   'P 1'
#
loop_
_entity.id
_entity.type
_entity.pdbx_description
1 polymer ?
#
loop_
_entity_poly.entity_id
_entity_poly.type
_entity_poly.pdbx_seq_one_letter_code
_entity_poly.pdbx_strand_id
1 'polypeptide(L)'
;MTSNTQKKPFHEPPIQRRHAGYGLALPLVRSGVTRFHRIERIEGLENLGDPQTPTIFVANHQNGLMDPLVLSSLYGPQQIHWLTRADIFYQRVARALLFSFNQMPIFRQRDKLSDARERNERVF
;
A
#
# COMPACT_ATOMS: atom_id res chain seq x y z
N MET A 1 36.98 6.25 10.74
CA MET A 1 35.61 6.59 11.20
C MET A 1 34.72 5.39 10.91
N THR A 2 34.48 4.56 11.92
CA THR A 2 33.63 3.36 11.79
C THR A 2 32.17 3.81 11.70
N SER A 3 31.57 3.74 10.51
CA SER A 3 30.13 3.97 10.35
C SER A 3 29.41 2.87 11.11
N ASN A 4 28.87 3.21 12.28
CA ASN A 4 27.95 2.35 13.00
C ASN A 4 26.65 2.28 12.19
N THR A 5 26.62 1.43 11.17
CA THR A 5 25.42 1.11 10.40
C THR A 5 24.51 0.35 11.35
N GLN A 6 23.68 1.07 12.10
CA GLN A 6 22.61 0.45 12.87
C GLN A 6 21.83 -0.47 11.92
N LYS A 7 21.90 -1.78 12.15
CA LYS A 7 21.13 -2.79 11.41
C LYS A 7 19.65 -2.54 11.71
N LYS A 8 18.98 -1.72 10.89
CA LYS A 8 17.54 -1.51 10.99
C LYS A 8 16.82 -2.83 10.72
N PRO A 9 15.78 -3.20 11.49
CA PRO A 9 15.10 -4.47 11.31
C PRO A 9 14.46 -4.56 9.92
N PHE A 10 14.38 -5.78 9.39
CA PHE A 10 13.63 -6.09 8.19
C PHE A 10 12.41 -6.93 8.59
N HIS A 11 11.25 -6.59 8.05
CA HIS A 11 10.01 -7.31 8.27
C HIS A 11 9.42 -7.65 6.91
N GLU A 12 9.41 -8.94 6.59
CA GLU A 12 8.86 -9.45 5.35
C GLU A 12 7.33 -9.35 5.38
N PRO A 13 6.68 -8.75 4.37
CA PRO A 13 5.23 -8.72 4.30
C PRO A 13 4.68 -10.14 4.09
N PRO A 14 3.49 -10.45 4.62
CA PRO A 14 2.85 -11.74 4.37
C PRO A 14 2.46 -11.88 2.89
N ILE A 15 2.63 -13.08 2.35
CA ILE A 15 2.10 -13.43 1.02
C ILE A 15 0.59 -13.64 1.17
N GLN A 16 -0.19 -12.62 0.81
CA GLN A 16 -1.65 -12.66 0.89
C GLN A 16 -2.28 -11.90 -0.27
N ARG A 17 -3.40 -12.40 -0.80
CA ARG A 17 -4.22 -11.68 -1.79
C ARG A 17 -5.35 -10.87 -1.13
N ARG A 18 -5.79 -11.32 0.04
CA ARG A 18 -6.91 -10.76 0.80
C ARG A 18 -6.64 -10.88 2.29
N HIS A 19 -7.14 -9.91 3.04
CA HIS A 19 -7.20 -9.90 4.49
C HIS A 19 -8.61 -9.51 4.95
N ALA A 20 -9.15 -10.23 5.95
CA ALA A 20 -10.53 -10.01 6.41
C ALA A 20 -10.73 -8.58 6.95
N GLY A 21 -9.77 -8.06 7.72
CA GLY A 21 -9.81 -6.70 8.26
C GLY A 21 -9.91 -5.62 7.18
N TYR A 22 -9.18 -5.77 6.07
CA TYR A 22 -9.30 -4.87 4.92
C TYR A 22 -10.68 -4.98 4.28
N GLY A 23 -11.16 -6.21 4.04
CA GLY A 23 -12.49 -6.44 3.47
C GLY A 23 -13.61 -5.80 4.29
N LEU A 24 -13.55 -5.91 5.62
CA LEU A 24 -14.52 -5.33 6.55
C LEU A 24 -14.43 -3.79 6.63
N ALA A 25 -13.24 -3.22 6.47
CA ALA A 25 -13.06 -1.77 6.48
C ALA A 25 -13.48 -1.11 5.16
N LEU A 26 -13.47 -1.84 4.04
CA LEU A 26 -13.70 -1.27 2.72
C LEU A 26 -15.10 -0.63 2.54
N PRO A 27 -16.22 -1.20 3.06
CA PRO A 27 -17.50 -0.52 3.08
C PRO A 27 -17.46 0.83 3.81
N LEU A 28 -16.71 0.93 4.92
CA LEU A 28 -16.53 2.18 5.65
C LEU A 28 -15.73 3.21 4.83
N VAL A 29 -14.67 2.76 4.15
CA VAL A 29 -13.89 3.61 3.24
C VAL A 29 -14.76 4.13 2.10
N ARG A 30 -15.50 3.25 1.42
CA ARG A 30 -16.44 3.64 0.35
C ARG A 30 -17.46 4.66 0.84
N SER A 31 -18.05 4.39 2.00
CA SER A 31 -19.01 5.25 2.69
C SER A 31 -18.43 6.63 3.02
N GLY A 32 -17.17 6.69 3.46
CA GLY A 32 -16.46 7.95 3.72
C GLY A 32 -16.13 8.72 2.45
N VAL A 33 -15.57 8.04 1.43
CA VAL A 33 -15.21 8.65 0.15
C VAL A 33 -16.41 9.27 -0.55
N THR A 34 -17.55 8.56 -0.63
CA THR A 34 -18.75 9.07 -1.32
C THR A 34 -19.45 10.22 -0.59
N ARG A 35 -19.21 10.38 0.72
CA ARG A 35 -19.71 11.53 1.50
C ARG A 35 -18.75 12.72 1.45
N PHE A 36 -17.45 12.46 1.41
CA PHE A 36 -16.43 13.51 1.41
C PHE A 36 -16.23 14.11 0.02
N HIS A 37 -16.23 13.28 -1.02
CA HIS A 37 -16.10 13.72 -2.41
C HIS A 37 -17.44 13.65 -3.15
N ARG A 38 -17.74 14.72 -3.88
CA ARG A 38 -18.70 14.65 -4.99
C ARG A 38 -17.96 14.09 -6.21
N ILE A 39 -18.17 12.82 -6.51
CA ILE A 39 -17.61 12.18 -7.70
C ILE A 39 -18.60 12.41 -8.85
N GLU A 40 -18.27 13.29 -9.79
CA GLU A 40 -19.15 13.61 -10.92
C GLU A 40 -19.06 12.58 -12.05
N ARG A 41 -17.87 12.00 -12.25
CA ARG A 41 -17.58 11.15 -13.40
C ARG A 41 -16.44 10.19 -13.08
N ILE A 42 -16.60 8.95 -13.56
CA ILE A 42 -15.57 7.91 -13.56
C ILE A 42 -15.57 7.37 -14.99
N GLU A 43 -14.43 7.43 -15.67
CA GLU A 43 -14.26 7.03 -17.06
C GLU A 43 -13.12 6.04 -17.22
N GLY A 44 -13.13 5.27 -18.30
CA GLY A 44 -12.04 4.36 -18.64
C GLY A 44 -12.01 3.09 -17.81
N LEU A 45 -13.10 2.73 -17.12
CA LEU A 45 -13.20 1.47 -16.37
C LEU A 45 -13.15 0.26 -17.32
N GLU A 46 -13.61 0.43 -18.55
CA GLU A 46 -13.51 -0.54 -19.64
C GLU A 46 -12.07 -0.84 -20.08
N ASN A 47 -11.11 0.02 -19.75
CA ASN A 47 -9.69 -0.22 -20.00
C ASN A 47 -9.05 -1.09 -18.91
N LEU A 48 -9.77 -1.36 -17.82
CA LEU A 48 -9.32 -2.31 -16.81
C LEU A 48 -9.45 -3.72 -17.40
N GLY A 49 -8.35 -4.45 -17.41
CA GLY A 49 -8.30 -5.82 -17.90
C GLY A 49 -9.06 -6.80 -17.01
N ASP A 50 -8.79 -8.10 -17.21
CA ASP A 50 -9.39 -9.15 -16.37
C ASP A 50 -9.06 -8.89 -14.87
N PRO A 51 -10.06 -8.87 -13.98
CA PRO A 51 -9.88 -8.80 -12.53
C PRO A 51 -8.89 -9.82 -11.92
N GLN A 52 -8.58 -10.92 -12.61
CA GLN A 52 -7.60 -11.91 -12.16
C GLN A 52 -6.18 -11.62 -12.65
N THR A 53 -6.00 -10.69 -13.59
CA THR A 53 -4.68 -10.29 -14.07
C THR A 53 -4.00 -9.37 -13.06
N PRO A 54 -2.78 -9.71 -12.59
CA PRO A 54 -1.99 -8.81 -11.75
C PRO A 54 -1.77 -7.47 -12.47
N THR A 55 -2.20 -6.39 -11.83
CA THR A 55 -2.21 -5.05 -12.43
C THR A 55 -1.48 -4.08 -11.51
N ILE A 56 -0.55 -3.30 -12.06
CA ILE A 56 0.11 -2.20 -11.35
C ILE A 56 -0.67 -0.92 -11.62
N PHE A 57 -1.23 -0.32 -10.57
CA PHE A 57 -1.86 0.98 -10.65
C PHE A 57 -0.83 2.09 -10.51
N VAL A 58 -0.88 3.05 -11.42
CA VAL A 58 -0.06 4.26 -11.38
C VAL A 58 -1.03 5.44 -11.47
N ALA A 59 -0.96 6.33 -10.49
CA ALA A 59 -1.77 7.53 -10.43
C ALA A 59 -0.89 8.74 -10.10
N ASN A 60 -1.37 9.94 -10.44
CA ASN A 60 -0.83 11.16 -9.87
C ASN A 60 -1.06 11.19 -8.35
N HIS A 61 -0.23 11.94 -7.62
CA HIS A 61 -0.33 12.03 -6.16
C HIS A 61 -0.63 13.46 -5.73
N GLN A 62 -1.90 13.76 -5.50
CA GLN A 62 -2.37 15.08 -5.06
C GLN A 62 -2.66 15.09 -3.56
N ASN A 63 -3.06 13.95 -2.99
CA ASN A 63 -3.38 13.83 -1.58
C ASN A 63 -2.87 12.51 -0.97
N GLY A 64 -2.03 12.63 0.06
CA GLY A 64 -1.42 11.51 0.80
C GLY A 64 -2.39 10.45 1.30
N LEU A 65 -3.61 10.83 1.67
CA LEU A 65 -4.61 9.96 2.28
C LEU A 65 -5.76 9.65 1.33
N MET A 66 -6.31 10.65 0.62
CA MET A 66 -7.51 10.46 -0.19
C MET A 66 -7.24 9.65 -1.46
N ASP A 67 -6.07 9.79 -2.08
CA ASP A 67 -5.74 9.07 -3.31
C ASP A 67 -5.87 7.54 -3.14
N PRO A 68 -5.26 6.90 -2.11
CA PRO A 68 -5.43 5.47 -1.92
C PRO A 68 -6.85 5.08 -1.49
N LEU A 69 -7.55 5.91 -0.71
CA LEU A 69 -8.93 5.61 -0.30
C LEU A 69 -9.89 5.63 -1.47
N VAL A 70 -9.79 6.63 -2.35
CA VAL A 70 -10.59 6.72 -3.58
C VAL A 70 -10.31 5.52 -4.47
N LEU A 71 -9.04 5.20 -4.75
CA LEU A 71 -8.70 4.08 -5.63
C LEU A 71 -9.17 2.73 -5.06
N SER A 72 -8.94 2.49 -3.77
CA SER A 72 -9.45 1.30 -3.08
C SER A 72 -10.97 1.22 -3.11
N SER A 73 -11.67 2.35 -2.99
CA SER A 73 -13.14 2.39 -3.04
C SER A 73 -13.69 1.97 -4.41
N LEU A 74 -13.03 2.41 -5.49
CA LEU A 74 -13.41 2.15 -6.89
C LEU A 74 -13.10 0.71 -7.31
N TYR A 75 -11.89 0.22 -7.03
CA TYR A 75 -11.41 -1.09 -7.49
C TYR A 75 -11.62 -2.22 -6.46
N GLY A 76 -12.62 -2.04 -5.59
CA GLY A 76 -12.79 -2.82 -4.35
C GLY A 76 -13.11 -4.32 -4.40
N PRO A 77 -13.42 -4.99 -5.54
CA PRO A 77 -13.45 -6.46 -5.57
C PRO A 77 -12.09 -7.09 -5.24
N GLN A 78 -10.99 -6.37 -5.51
CA GLN A 78 -9.63 -6.77 -5.23
C GLN A 78 -9.02 -5.83 -4.18
N GLN A 79 -8.25 -6.39 -3.25
CA GLN A 79 -7.58 -5.59 -2.22
C GLN A 79 -6.24 -5.10 -2.77
N ILE A 80 -6.12 -3.79 -3.00
CA ILE A 80 -4.92 -3.17 -3.56
C ILE A 80 -3.75 -3.28 -2.58
N HIS A 81 -2.58 -3.67 -3.08
CA HIS A 81 -1.31 -3.59 -2.37
C HIS A 81 -0.65 -2.23 -2.60
N TRP A 82 -0.08 -1.66 -1.55
CA TRP A 82 0.44 -0.29 -1.55
C TRP A 82 1.88 -0.27 -1.08
N LEU A 83 2.69 0.65 -1.62
CA LEU A 83 4.06 0.86 -1.17
C LEU A 83 4.10 1.94 -0.08
N THR A 84 4.50 1.55 1.14
CA THR A 84 4.60 2.44 2.29
C THR A 84 6.05 2.53 2.78
N ARG A 85 6.44 3.69 3.30
CA ARG A 85 7.78 3.93 3.82
C ARG A 85 8.19 2.88 4.87
N ALA A 86 9.35 2.26 4.68
CA ALA A 86 9.74 1.08 5.46
C ALA A 86 9.98 1.33 6.97
N ASP A 87 10.34 2.55 7.37
CA ASP A 87 10.58 2.90 8.77
C ASP A 87 9.33 2.79 9.65
N ILE A 88 8.13 2.98 9.08
CA ILE A 88 6.87 2.87 9.81
C ILE A 88 6.66 1.43 10.31
N PHE A 89 7.18 0.43 9.59
CA PHE A 89 7.04 -0.98 9.93
C PHE A 89 7.91 -1.42 11.12
N TYR A 90 8.78 -0.56 11.64
CA TYR A 90 9.58 -0.90 12.83
C TYR A 90 8.70 -0.96 14.09
N GLN A 91 7.61 -0.19 14.13
CA GLN A 91 6.64 -0.21 15.21
C GLN A 91 5.72 -1.43 15.09
N ARG A 92 5.65 -2.28 16.12
CA ARG A 92 4.91 -3.55 16.07
C ARG A 92 3.43 -3.38 15.75
N VAL A 93 2.78 -2.39 16.36
CA VAL A 93 1.35 -2.10 16.15
C VAL A 93 1.10 -1.56 14.75
N ALA A 94 1.89 -0.56 14.32
CA ALA A 94 1.78 0.00 12.98
C ALA A 94 2.01 -1.06 11.91
N ARG A 95 3.03 -1.91 12.07
CA ARG A 95 3.31 -3.05 11.18
C ARG A 95 2.14 -4.01 11.05
N ALA A 96 1.53 -4.42 12.17
CA ALA A 96 0.38 -5.32 12.15
C ALA A 96 -0.80 -4.69 11.40
N LEU A 97 -1.09 -3.41 11.67
CA LEU A 97 -2.12 -2.67 10.95
C LEU A 97 -1.80 -2.58 9.45
N LEU A 98 -0.61 -2.10 9.08
CA LEU A 98 -0.17 -1.92 7.70
C LEU A 98 -0.24 -3.23 6.90
N PHE A 99 0.28 -4.33 7.44
CA PHE A 99 0.17 -5.64 6.78
C PHE A 99 -1.28 -6.12 6.66
N SER A 100 -2.15 -5.81 7.62
CA SER A 100 -3.58 -6.15 7.52
C SER A 100 -4.32 -5.41 6.39
N PHE A 101 -3.73 -4.31 5.87
CA PHE A 101 -4.23 -3.50 4.75
C PHE A 101 -3.34 -3.60 3.50
N ASN A 102 -2.60 -4.71 3.33
CA ASN A 102 -1.74 -4.98 2.17
C ASN A 102 -0.67 -3.91 1.89
N GLN A 103 -0.21 -3.21 2.92
CA GLN A 103 0.87 -2.23 2.81
C GLN A 103 2.21 -2.96 2.83
N MET A 104 3.04 -2.69 1.83
CA MET A 104 4.35 -3.30 1.61
C MET A 104 5.46 -2.27 1.87
N PRO A 105 6.52 -2.61 2.63
CA PRO A 105 7.59 -1.68 2.93
C PRO A 105 8.46 -1.42 1.70
N ILE A 106 8.67 -0.15 1.34
CA ILE A 106 9.67 0.26 0.35
C ILE A 106 10.87 0.93 1.03
N PHE A 107 12.05 0.42 0.73
CA PHE A 107 13.34 0.96 1.16
C PHE A 107 13.89 1.89 0.08
N ARG A 108 14.11 3.16 0.41
CA ARG A 108 14.49 4.20 -0.54
C ARG A 108 15.98 4.52 -0.38
N GLN A 109 16.59 5.04 -1.44
CA GLN A 109 18.01 5.45 -1.40
C GLN A 109 18.32 6.44 -0.25
N ARG A 110 17.39 7.36 0.03
CA ARG A 110 17.50 8.33 1.14
C ARG A 110 17.49 7.71 2.54
N ASP A 111 17.09 6.46 2.69
CA ASP A 111 17.06 5.76 3.99
C ASP A 111 18.46 5.31 4.44
N LYS A 112 19.48 5.47 3.56
CA LYS A 112 20.92 5.22 3.77
C LYS A 112 21.21 3.80 4.29
N LEU A 113 20.52 2.81 3.72
CA LEU A 113 20.72 1.38 3.98
C LEU A 113 21.53 0.76 2.85
N SER A 114 22.64 0.11 3.17
CA SER A 114 23.50 -0.57 2.19
C SER A 114 22.79 -1.75 1.53
N ASP A 115 21.85 -2.38 2.24
CA ASP A 115 21.07 -3.55 1.83
C ASP A 115 19.65 -3.18 1.34
N ALA A 116 19.38 -1.90 1.02
CA ALA A 116 18.05 -1.45 0.60
C ALA A 116 17.50 -2.20 -0.63
N ARG A 117 18.38 -2.50 -1.59
CA ARG A 117 18.01 -3.21 -2.82
C ARG A 117 17.60 -4.65 -2.53
N GLU A 118 18.44 -5.39 -1.79
CA GLU A 118 18.19 -6.78 -1.39
C GLU A 118 16.87 -6.90 -0.60
N ARG A 119 16.57 -5.91 0.24
CA ARG A 119 15.30 -5.86 0.97
C ARG A 119 14.09 -5.65 0.06
N ASN A 120 14.21 -4.79 -0.95
CA ASN A 120 13.13 -4.56 -1.90
C ASN A 120 12.89 -5.79 -2.79
N GLU A 121 13.94 -6.49 -3.24
CA GLU A 121 13.85 -7.74 -4.02
C GLU A 121 13.13 -8.88 -3.27
N ARG A 122 13.10 -8.82 -1.93
CA ARG A 122 12.32 -9.74 -1.09
C ARG A 122 10.86 -9.32 -0.90
N VAL A 123 10.53 -8.06 -1.17
CA VAL A 123 9.20 -7.50 -0.97
C VAL A 123 8.38 -7.56 -2.25
N PHE A 124 8.97 -7.21 -3.40
CA PHE A 124 8.30 -7.16 -4.71
C PHE A 124 9.22 -7.54 -5.86
#